data_AF-A0A7W1CQI2-F1
#
_entry.id   AF-A0A7W1CQI2-F1
#
_cell.length_a   1.000
_cell.length_b   1.000
_cell.length_c   1.000
_cell.angle_alpha   90.00
_cell.angle_beta   90.00
_cell.angle_gamma   90.00
#
_symmetry.space_group_name_H-M   'P 1'
#
loop_
_entity.id
_entity.type
_entity.pdbx_description
1 polymer ?
#
loop_
_entity_poly.entity_id
_entity_poly.type
_entity_poly.pdbx_seq_one_letter_code
_entity_poly.pdbx_strand_id
1 'polypeptide(L)'
;MGTGGAVKLAEDELSDPALILSGDSYVAWNLQPMLDLAEARRADLVMALQSVPDVGRSGNVVLGEDERVIGFVEKGTNTGVGLINAGVYLLRGRNR
;
A
#
# COMPACT_ATOMS: atom_id res chain seq x y z
N MET A 1 -5.32 10.33 13.76
CA MET A 1 -5.88 9.06 13.28
C MET A 1 -5.21 8.73 11.96
N GLY A 2 -4.52 7.60 11.85
CA GLY A 2 -3.90 7.17 10.59
C GLY A 2 -4.84 6.34 9.72
N THR A 3 -4.45 6.07 8.47
CA THR A 3 -5.25 5.32 7.46
C THR A 3 -5.80 4.00 7.99
N GLY A 4 -5.01 3.25 8.78
CA GLY A 4 -5.48 2.00 9.38
C GLY A 4 -6.63 2.17 10.39
N GLY A 5 -6.69 3.30 11.09
CA GLY A 5 -7.80 3.60 12.00
C GLY A 5 -9.11 3.90 11.26
N ALA A 6 -9.04 4.58 10.11
CA ALA A 6 -10.21 4.82 9.26
C ALA A 6 -10.74 3.51 8.67
N VAL A 7 -9.86 2.63 8.18
CA VAL A 7 -10.22 1.31 7.67
C VAL A 7 -10.91 0.47 8.75
N LYS A 8 -10.36 0.48 9.99
CA LYS A 8 -10.96 -0.27 11.11
C LYS A 8 -12.36 0.22 11.48
N LEU A 9 -12.63 1.52 11.36
CA LEU A 9 -13.95 2.08 11.62
C LEU A 9 -14.98 1.75 10.54
N ALA A 10 -14.53 1.52 9.31
CA ALA A 10 -15.37 1.19 8.17
C ALA A 10 -15.46 -0.31 7.90
N GLU A 11 -14.85 -1.17 8.71
CA GLU A 11 -14.67 -2.61 8.43
C GLU A 11 -15.97 -3.32 8.06
N ASP A 12 -17.06 -3.05 8.77
CA ASP A 12 -18.37 -3.68 8.54
C ASP A 12 -19.04 -3.24 7.22
N GLU A 13 -18.58 -2.14 6.63
CA GLU A 13 -19.09 -1.56 5.38
C GLU A 13 -18.24 -1.95 4.16
N LEU A 14 -17.11 -2.63 4.35
CA LEU A 14 -16.20 -2.99 3.26
C LEU A 14 -16.64 -4.26 2.52
N SER A 15 -16.76 -4.16 1.20
CA SER A 15 -16.87 -5.32 0.30
C SER A 15 -15.52 -6.00 0.09
N ASP A 16 -15.49 -7.30 -0.22
CA ASP A 16 -14.26 -8.03 -0.52
C ASP A 16 -14.10 -8.28 -2.04
N PRO A 17 -13.00 -7.83 -2.69
CA PRO A 17 -11.93 -7.00 -2.13
C PRO A 17 -12.32 -5.51 -2.02
N ALA A 18 -11.71 -4.81 -1.05
CA ALA A 18 -11.88 -3.38 -0.83
C ALA A 18 -10.69 -2.60 -1.38
N LEU A 19 -10.95 -1.59 -2.20
CA LEU A 19 -9.95 -0.61 -2.62
C LEU A 19 -9.95 0.59 -1.65
N ILE A 20 -8.82 0.84 -1.02
CA ILE A 20 -8.61 1.96 -0.09
C ILE A 20 -7.69 2.98 -0.78
N LEU A 21 -8.14 4.23 -0.83
CA LEU A 21 -7.43 5.34 -1.44
C LEU A 21 -7.24 6.47 -0.41
N SER A 22 -6.04 7.04 -0.35
CA SER A 22 -5.83 8.29 0.38
C SER A 22 -6.52 9.44 -0.36
N GLY A 23 -7.34 10.21 0.35
CA GLY A 23 -8.18 11.26 -0.27
C GLY A 23 -7.40 12.47 -0.82
N ASP A 24 -6.10 12.55 -0.54
CA ASP A 24 -5.18 13.61 -0.99
C ASP A 24 -4.26 13.17 -2.14
N SER A 25 -4.43 11.94 -2.65
CA SER A 25 -3.57 11.34 -3.66
C SER A 25 -4.34 11.03 -4.93
N TYR A 26 -3.89 11.58 -6.07
CA TYR A 26 -4.34 11.15 -7.39
C TYR A 26 -3.30 10.22 -8.00
N VAL A 27 -3.68 8.97 -8.27
CA VAL A 27 -2.81 8.00 -8.92
C VAL A 27 -3.49 7.53 -10.21
N ALA A 28 -2.90 7.89 -11.36
CA ALA A 28 -3.30 7.33 -12.65
C ALA A 28 -2.76 5.90 -12.74
N TRP A 29 -3.62 4.94 -12.42
CA TRP A 29 -3.20 3.57 -12.10
C TRP A 29 -4.21 2.55 -12.62
N ASN A 30 -3.71 1.36 -12.98
CA ASN A 30 -4.54 0.22 -13.37
C ASN A 30 -4.75 -0.69 -12.14
N LEU A 31 -6.00 -0.99 -11.80
CA LEU A 31 -6.34 -1.88 -10.68
C LEU A 31 -5.99 -3.35 -10.94
N GLN A 32 -5.98 -3.77 -12.20
CA GLN A 32 -5.85 -5.18 -12.58
C GLN A 32 -4.59 -5.86 -12.03
N PRO A 33 -3.37 -5.28 -12.13
CA PRO A 33 -2.16 -5.90 -11.58
C PRO A 33 -2.22 -6.13 -10.07
N MET A 34 -2.96 -5.30 -9.33
CA MET A 34 -3.17 -5.48 -7.89
C MET A 34 -4.03 -6.71 -7.59
N LEU A 35 -5.11 -6.88 -8.36
CA LEU A 35 -6.00 -8.03 -8.24
C LEU A 35 -5.24 -9.32 -8.59
N ASP A 36 -4.50 -9.30 -9.70
CA ASP A 36 -3.69 -10.42 -10.16
C ASP A 36 -2.64 -10.81 -9.11
N LEU A 37 -1.96 -9.82 -8.52
CA LEU A 37 -0.98 -10.06 -7.46
C LEU A 37 -1.62 -10.60 -6.18
N ALA A 38 -2.77 -10.04 -5.78
CA ALA A 38 -3.50 -10.50 -4.60
C ALA A 38 -3.98 -11.95 -4.75
N GLU A 39 -4.42 -12.34 -5.96
CA GLU A 39 -4.82 -13.70 -6.27
C GLU A 39 -3.62 -14.64 -6.33
N ALA A 40 -2.59 -14.31 -7.11
CA ALA A 40 -1.40 -15.13 -7.30
C ALA A 40 -0.65 -15.40 -5.99
N ARG A 41 -0.61 -14.43 -5.08
CA ARG A 41 0.09 -14.53 -3.79
C ARG A 41 -0.82 -14.89 -2.62
N ARG A 42 -2.13 -15.01 -2.83
CA ARG A 42 -3.15 -15.10 -1.77
C ARG A 42 -2.91 -14.03 -0.70
N ALA A 43 -2.67 -12.79 -1.14
CA ALA A 43 -2.29 -11.70 -0.26
C ALA A 43 -3.53 -11.11 0.42
N ASP A 44 -3.47 -10.95 1.74
CA ASP A 44 -4.53 -10.25 2.50
C ASP A 44 -4.53 -8.74 2.21
N LEU A 45 -3.37 -8.18 1.83
CA LEU A 45 -3.18 -6.77 1.52
C LEU A 45 -2.17 -6.62 0.40
N VAL A 46 -2.49 -5.80 -0.60
CA VAL A 46 -1.57 -5.30 -1.60
C VAL A 46 -1.46 -3.78 -1.47
N MET A 47 -0.27 -3.23 -1.64
CA MET A 47 0.01 -1.80 -1.58
C MET A 47 0.65 -1.36 -2.89
N ALA A 48 0.17 -0.27 -3.48
CA ALA A 48 0.85 0.33 -4.61
C ALA A 48 2.03 1.17 -4.12
N LEU A 49 3.19 0.98 -4.76
CA LEU A 49 4.41 1.70 -4.46
C LEU A 49 4.79 2.58 -5.64
N GLN A 50 5.32 3.77 -5.33
CA GLN A 50 5.83 4.70 -6.32
C GLN A 50 7.35 4.81 -6.17
N SER A 51 8.07 4.60 -7.26
CA SER A 51 9.50 4.95 -7.31
C SER A 51 9.66 6.45 -7.43
N VAL A 52 10.49 7.04 -6.56
CA VAL A 52 10.77 8.47 -6.53
C VAL A 52 12.28 8.70 -6.48
N PRO A 53 12.77 9.82 -7.02
CA PRO A 53 14.20 10.14 -6.98
C PRO A 53 14.72 10.47 -5.57
N ASP A 54 13.83 10.84 -4.64
CA ASP A 54 14.18 11.12 -3.25
C ASP A 54 13.05 10.77 -2.28
N VAL A 55 13.30 9.83 -1.37
CA VAL A 55 12.38 9.38 -0.33
C VAL A 55 12.39 10.25 0.94
N GLY A 56 13.30 11.21 1.08
CA GLY A 56 13.56 11.91 2.33
C GLY A 56 12.35 12.58 2.98
N ARG A 57 11.36 13.01 2.20
CA ARG A 57 10.14 13.67 2.70
C ARG A 57 8.96 12.73 2.96
N SER A 58 9.01 11.50 2.45
CA SER A 58 7.88 10.58 2.41
C SER A 58 8.10 9.31 3.23
N GLY A 59 9.37 8.93 3.45
CA GLY A 59 9.76 7.64 4.05
C GLY A 59 9.86 6.55 2.99
N ASN A 60 10.69 5.55 3.23
CA ASN A 60 10.98 4.49 2.25
C ASN A 60 10.29 3.19 2.61
N VAL A 61 9.75 2.49 1.62
CA VAL A 61 9.25 1.12 1.74
C VAL A 61 10.34 0.16 1.30
N VAL A 62 10.64 -0.83 2.14
CA VAL A 62 11.67 -1.83 1.87
C VAL A 62 11.01 -3.12 1.43
N LEU A 63 11.38 -3.60 0.26
CA LEU A 63 10.96 -4.89 -0.28
C LEU A 63 12.03 -5.95 -0.03
N GLY A 64 11.59 -7.17 0.28
CA GLY A 64 12.42 -8.38 0.26
C GLY A 64 12.57 -8.95 -1.15
N GLU A 65 13.24 -10.10 -1.24
CA GLU A 65 13.51 -10.78 -2.52
C GLU A 65 12.25 -11.26 -3.25
N ASP A 66 11.13 -11.46 -2.54
CA ASP A 66 9.84 -11.92 -3.09
C ASP A 66 8.83 -10.77 -3.29
N GLU A 67 9.29 -9.52 -3.32
CA GLU A 67 8.47 -8.30 -3.42
C GLU A 67 7.50 -8.11 -2.23
N ARG A 68 7.69 -8.84 -1.12
CA ARG A 68 7.01 -8.52 0.13
C ARG A 68 7.62 -7.31 0.80
N VAL A 69 6.76 -6.48 1.38
CA VAL A 69 7.21 -5.42 2.28
C VAL A 69 7.80 -6.05 3.55
N ILE A 70 9.08 -5.79 3.80
CA ILE A 70 9.81 -6.26 4.98
C ILE A 70 10.12 -5.15 5.98
N GLY A 71 9.87 -3.88 5.61
CA GLY A 71 10.07 -2.77 6.51
C GLY A 71 9.67 -1.42 5.94
N PHE A 72 9.60 -0.44 6.83
CA PHE A 72 9.39 0.97 6.53
C PHE A 72 10.49 1.78 7.20
N VAL A 73 11.04 2.75 6.48
CA VAL A 73 12.02 3.70 6.99
C VAL A 73 11.34 5.05 7.16
N GLU A 74 11.45 5.60 8.37
CA GLU A 74 10.92 6.92 8.75
C GLU A 74 11.49 8.05 7.88
N LYS A 75 10.68 9.08 7.69
CA LYS A 75 11.01 10.27 6.88
C LYS A 75 12.25 10.97 7.46
N GLY A 76 13.10 11.51 6.60
CA GLY A 76 14.32 12.20 7.01
C GLY A 76 15.44 11.28 7.51
N THR A 77 15.24 9.97 7.58
CA THR A 77 16.28 9.01 7.98
C THR A 77 17.20 8.63 6.81
N ASN A 78 16.66 8.57 5.59
CA ASN A 78 17.40 8.32 4.37
C ASN A 78 16.96 9.28 3.25
N THR A 79 17.83 9.47 2.26
CA THR A 79 17.56 10.28 1.06
C THR A 79 18.01 9.52 -0.18
N GLY A 80 17.50 9.94 -1.35
CA GLY A 80 17.81 9.34 -2.64
C GLY A 80 16.73 8.39 -3.15
N VAL A 81 17.04 7.70 -4.26
CA VAL A 81 16.06 6.92 -5.01
C VAL A 81 15.50 5.80 -4.14
N GLY A 82 14.17 5.64 -4.14
CA GLY A 82 13.51 4.59 -3.38
C GLY A 82 12.02 4.50 -3.66
N LEU A 83 11.35 3.66 -2.87
CA LEU A 83 9.93 3.37 -3.02
C LEU A 83 9.16 4.06 -1.90
N ILE A 84 8.07 4.74 -2.26
CA ILE A 84 7.16 5.34 -1.29
C ILE A 84 5.79 4.68 -1.41
N ASN A 85 5.06 4.72 -0.31
CA ASN A 85 3.66 4.32 -0.29
C ASN A 85 2.83 5.30 -1.14
N ALA A 86 2.13 4.81 -2.17
CA ALA A 86 1.34 5.63 -3.07
C ALA A 86 -0.06 5.98 -2.52
N GLY A 87 -0.40 5.54 -1.31
CA GLY A 87 -1.70 5.78 -0.70
C GLY A 87 -2.83 4.93 -1.29
N VAL A 88 -2.51 3.86 -2.02
CA VAL A 88 -3.46 2.95 -2.66
C VAL A 88 -3.25 1.54 -2.15
N TYR A 89 -4.32 0.91 -1.68
CA TYR A 89 -4.28 -0.43 -1.09
C TYR A 89 -5.46 -1.25 -1.57
N LEU A 90 -5.23 -2.53 -1.83
CA LEU A 90 -6.26 -3.52 -2.03
C LEU A 90 -6.27 -4.43 -0.80
N LEU A 91 -7.35 -4.40 -0.04
CA LEU A 91 -7.55 -5.23 1.14
C LEU A 91 -8.50 -6.37 0.80
N ARG A 92 -8.12 -7.59 1.17
CA ARG A 92 -9.01 -8.75 1.11
C ARG A 92 -9.57 -9.05 2.49
N GLY A 93 -10.86 -9.36 2.53
CA GLY A 93 -11.49 -9.89 3.73
C GLY A 93 -10.84 -11.22 4.12
N ARG A 94 -10.60 -11.44 5.40
CA ARG A 94 -10.31 -12.79 5.88
C ARG A 94 -11.61 -13.57 5.79
N ASN A 95 -11.70 -14.55 4.90
CA ASN A 95 -12.79 -15.54 4.93
C ASN A 95 -12.92 -16.04 6.38
N ARG A 96 -14.06 -15.76 7.01
CA ARG A 96 -14.43 -16.37 8.29
C ARG A 96 -14.76 -17.83 8.09
#